data_AF-A0A8S1RTC2-F1
#
_entry.id   AF-A0A8S1RTC2-F1
#
_cell.length_a   1.000
_cell.length_b   1.000
_cell.length_c   1.000
_cell.angle_alpha   90.00
_cell.angle_beta   90.00
_cell.angle_gamma   90.00
#
_symmetry.space_group_name_H-M   'P 1'
#
loop_
_entity.id
_entity.type
_entity.pdbx_description
1 polymer ?
#
loop_
_entity_poly.entity_id
_entity_poly.type
_entity_poly.pdbx_seq_one_letter_code
_entity_poly.pdbx_strand_id
1 'polypeptide(L)'
;MGKFLKPGRLIVMLAGRYAGKKAILIKANEETTKDCKFPNGLVVGIQRYPRKVTKRMGQKQIRKRTTLKVFIKQLNLNHIMPTRYRLEESTLKEVRDRIERVKESELKNVEKRKELRKNLRKYLAEKYRTLPAGSLADKKAQSRFLFSKLRF
;
A
#
# COMPACT_ATOMS: atom_id res chain seq x y z
N MET A 1 19.18 -9.10 -17.52
CA MET A 1 18.01 -8.22 -17.31
C MET A 1 17.66 -8.15 -15.83
N GLY A 2 17.55 -6.95 -15.24
CA GLY A 2 17.28 -6.80 -13.81
C GLY A 2 15.79 -6.95 -13.45
N LYS A 3 15.48 -7.73 -12.41
CA LYS A 3 14.10 -7.91 -11.90
C LYS A 3 13.51 -6.57 -11.43
N PHE A 4 12.37 -6.17 -12.00
CA PHE A 4 11.73 -4.87 -11.74
C PHE A 4 10.63 -4.93 -10.67
N LEU A 5 10.13 -6.12 -10.34
CA LEU A 5 9.20 -6.41 -9.25
C LEU A 5 9.99 -6.65 -7.96
N LYS A 6 10.46 -5.57 -7.35
CA LYS A 6 11.14 -5.61 -6.05
C LYS A 6 10.18 -5.14 -4.94
N PRO A 7 10.32 -5.67 -3.71
CA PRO A 7 9.67 -5.09 -2.54
C PRO A 7 9.87 -3.57 -2.46
N GLY A 8 8.84 -2.85 -2.03
CA GLY A 8 8.82 -1.38 -1.99
C GLY A 8 8.42 -0.70 -3.28
N ARG A 9 8.22 -1.43 -4.39
CA ARG A 9 7.64 -0.85 -5.60
C ARG A 9 6.19 -0.43 -5.34
N LEU A 10 5.82 0.77 -5.79
CA LEU A 10 4.42 1.17 -5.86
C LEU A 10 3.78 0.57 -7.11
N ILE A 11 2.56 0.08 -6.96
CA ILE A 11 1.88 -0.71 -7.98
C ILE A 11 0.41 -0.30 -8.07
N VAL A 12 -0.22 -0.59 -9.21
CA VAL A 12 -1.67 -0.47 -9.40
C VAL A 12 -2.25 -1.86 -9.60
N MET A 13 -3.36 -2.14 -8.92
CA MET A 13 -4.11 -3.39 -9.06
C MET A 13 -4.91 -3.36 -10.37
N LEU A 14 -4.77 -4.40 -11.20
CA LEU A 14 -5.48 -4.51 -12.47
C LEU A 14 -6.85 -5.19 -12.32
N ALA A 15 -6.95 -6.22 -11.47
CA ALA A 15 -8.13 -7.08 -11.39
C ALA A 15 -8.70 -7.25 -9.98
N GLY A 16 -9.97 -7.68 -9.93
CA GLY A 16 -10.72 -8.00 -8.71
C GLY A 16 -11.28 -6.78 -7.97
N ARG A 17 -11.78 -7.00 -6.74
CA ARG A 17 -12.45 -5.96 -5.92
C ARG A 17 -11.63 -4.68 -5.72
N TYR A 18 -10.30 -4.77 -5.80
CA TYR A 18 -9.38 -3.65 -5.59
C TYR A 18 -8.78 -3.12 -6.89
N ALA A 19 -9.34 -3.44 -8.06
CA ALA A 19 -8.90 -2.88 -9.34
C ALA A 19 -8.85 -1.34 -9.31
N GLY A 20 -7.86 -0.76 -9.99
CA GLY A 20 -7.59 0.67 -10.01
C GLY A 20 -7.07 1.26 -8.68
N LYS A 21 -6.89 0.42 -7.63
CA LYS A 21 -6.29 0.86 -6.36
C LYS A 21 -4.77 0.72 -6.42
N LYS A 22 -4.12 1.68 -5.78
CA LYS A 22 -2.68 1.76 -5.59
C LYS A 22 -2.27 0.99 -4.33
N ALA A 23 -1.15 0.29 -4.43
CA ALA A 23 -0.62 -0.52 -3.36
C ALA A 23 0.92 -0.48 -3.34
N ILE A 24 1.47 -0.98 -2.24
CA ILE A 24 2.89 -1.25 -2.01
C ILE A 24 3.07 -2.76 -2.15
N LEU A 25 4.04 -3.18 -2.95
CA LEU A 25 4.48 -4.57 -3.02
C LEU A 25 5.39 -4.87 -1.82
N ILE A 26 4.98 -5.80 -0.97
CA ILE A 26 5.73 -6.15 0.26
C ILE A 26 6.61 -7.36 0.02
N LYS A 27 6.03 -8.41 -0.57
CA LYS A 27 6.70 -9.65 -0.91
C LYS A 27 6.35 -10.00 -2.34
N ALA A 28 7.35 -10.41 -3.12
CA ALA A 28 7.18 -10.95 -4.46
C ALA A 28 7.77 -12.35 -4.46
N ASN A 29 6.93 -13.36 -4.64
CA ASN A 29 7.35 -14.75 -4.80
C ASN A 29 7.13 -15.12 -6.26
N GLU A 30 8.23 -15.25 -6.99
CA GLU A 30 8.20 -15.71 -8.38
C GLU A 30 8.16 -17.25 -8.45
N GLU A 31 8.59 -17.90 -7.37
CA GLU A 31 8.61 -19.35 -7.24
C GLU A 31 7.21 -19.91 -6.97
N THR A 32 6.98 -21.08 -7.53
CA THR A 32 5.74 -21.81 -7.37
C THR A 32 5.83 -22.66 -6.10
N THR A 33 4.93 -22.42 -5.14
CA THR A 33 4.84 -23.22 -3.92
C THR A 33 3.66 -24.19 -4.00
N LYS A 34 3.64 -25.23 -3.15
CA LYS A 34 2.52 -26.20 -3.11
C LYS A 34 1.17 -25.51 -2.85
N ASP A 35 1.17 -24.45 -2.05
CA ASP A 35 -0.04 -23.68 -1.71
C ASP A 35 -0.48 -22.70 -2.82
N CYS A 36 0.43 -22.28 -3.69
CA CYS A 36 0.17 -21.32 -4.75
C CYS A 36 0.94 -21.70 -6.02
N LYS A 37 0.21 -22.32 -6.96
CA LYS A 37 0.73 -22.79 -8.26
C LYS A 37 1.11 -21.67 -9.25
N PHE A 38 1.13 -20.41 -8.82
CA PHE A 38 1.37 -19.25 -9.66
C PHE A 38 2.23 -18.21 -8.93
N PRO A 39 3.00 -17.38 -9.67
CA PRO A 39 3.77 -16.28 -9.10
C PRO A 39 2.86 -15.35 -8.31
N ASN A 40 3.13 -15.20 -7.02
CA ASN A 40 2.26 -14.46 -6.11
C ASN A 40 2.99 -13.30 -5.42
N GLY A 41 2.21 -12.33 -4.95
CA GLY A 41 2.73 -11.20 -4.22
C GLY A 41 1.82 -10.82 -3.07
N LEU A 42 2.42 -10.37 -1.98
CA LEU A 42 1.71 -9.76 -0.85
C LEU A 42 1.73 -8.25 -1.02
N VAL A 43 0.55 -7.63 -1.00
CA VAL A 43 0.41 -6.19 -1.19
C VAL A 43 -0.38 -5.54 -0.07
N VAL A 44 -0.02 -4.29 0.20
CA VAL A 44 -0.77 -3.40 1.08
C VAL A 44 -1.17 -2.16 0.30
N GLY A 45 -2.48 -1.91 0.20
CA GLY A 45 -3.00 -0.82 -0.61
C GLY A 45 -4.06 0.01 0.08
N ILE A 46 -4.38 1.13 -0.55
CA ILE A 46 -5.39 2.08 -0.06
C ILE A 46 -6.72 1.79 -0.76
N GLN A 47 -7.71 1.34 0.01
CA GLN A 47 -9.08 1.13 -0.48
C GLN A 47 -9.82 2.47 -0.60
N ARG A 48 -9.75 3.29 0.46
CA ARG A 48 -10.34 4.62 0.54
C ARG A 48 -9.24 5.65 0.73
N TYR A 49 -9.06 6.46 -0.30
CA TYR A 49 -8.10 7.55 -0.37
C TYR A 49 -8.50 8.73 0.51
N PRO A 50 -7.52 9.55 0.95
CA PRO A 50 -7.83 10.79 1.62
C PRO A 50 -8.48 11.75 0.62
N ARG A 51 -9.44 12.54 1.08
CA ARG A 51 -10.13 13.53 0.24
C ARG A 51 -9.30 14.81 0.18
N LYS A 52 -9.47 15.59 -0.89
CA LYS A 52 -8.85 16.92 -1.04
C LYS A 52 -9.19 17.79 0.18
N VAL A 53 -8.18 18.41 0.76
CA VAL A 53 -8.27 19.37 1.86
C VAL A 53 -7.93 20.75 1.30
N THR A 54 -8.67 21.78 1.73
CA THR A 54 -8.41 23.19 1.39
C THR A 54 -8.10 23.98 2.66
N LYS A 55 -7.38 25.10 2.52
CA LYS A 55 -6.95 25.94 3.65
C LYS A 55 -8.11 26.49 4.50
N ARG A 56 -9.29 26.68 3.88
CA ARG A 56 -10.51 27.20 4.55
C ARG A 56 -11.20 26.18 5.46
N MET A 57 -10.83 24.90 5.40
CA MET A 57 -11.52 23.87 6.19
C MET A 57 -11.11 23.93 7.66
N GLY A 58 -12.08 23.84 8.57
CA GLY A 58 -11.81 23.68 10.00
C GLY A 58 -11.21 22.32 10.37
N GLN A 59 -10.52 22.26 11.50
CA GLN A 59 -9.77 21.07 11.95
C GLN A 59 -10.62 19.79 12.02
N LYS A 60 -11.89 19.90 12.45
CA LYS A 60 -12.84 18.76 12.49
C LYS A 60 -13.10 18.18 11.10
N GLN A 61 -13.24 19.03 10.08
CA GLN A 61 -13.46 18.60 8.70
C GLN A 61 -12.19 17.99 8.10
N ILE A 62 -11.03 18.59 8.37
CA ILE A 62 -9.72 18.07 7.95
C ILE A 62 -9.54 16.65 8.47
N ARG A 63 -9.74 16.43 9.79
CA ARG A 63 -9.63 15.10 10.41
C ARG A 63 -10.52 14.06 9.72
N LYS A 64 -11.78 14.41 9.39
CA LYS A 64 -12.71 13.52 8.67
C LYS A 64 -12.25 13.22 7.23
N ARG A 65 -11.73 14.22 6.51
CA ARG A 65 -11.29 14.07 5.11
C ARG A 65 -9.98 13.29 4.95
N THR A 66 -9.10 13.35 5.94
CA THR A 66 -7.82 12.64 5.98
C THR A 66 -7.97 11.16 6.39
N THR A 67 -9.19 10.68 6.65
CA THR A 67 -9.41 9.27 7.00
C THR A 67 -9.14 8.33 5.82
N LEU A 68 -8.34 7.30 6.09
CA LEU A 68 -7.96 6.26 5.12
C LEU A 68 -8.58 4.91 5.47
N LYS A 69 -8.79 4.07 4.46
CA LYS A 69 -9.06 2.63 4.63
C LYS A 69 -8.03 1.83 3.84
N VAL A 70 -7.41 0.87 4.51
CA VAL A 70 -6.30 0.05 3.98
C VAL A 70 -6.79 -1.38 3.74
N PHE A 71 -6.21 -2.05 2.76
CA PHE A 71 -6.39 -3.48 2.53
C PHE A 71 -5.04 -4.19 2.43
N ILE A 72 -5.03 -5.46 2.81
CA ILE A 72 -3.91 -6.39 2.60
C ILE A 72 -4.46 -7.51 1.72
N LYS A 73 -3.75 -7.88 0.66
CA LYS A 73 -4.18 -8.94 -0.26
C LYS A 73 -2.97 -9.68 -0.79
N GLN A 74 -3.07 -11.00 -0.85
CA GLN A 74 -2.20 -11.83 -1.68
C GLN A 74 -2.87 -12.00 -3.04
N LEU A 75 -2.10 -11.83 -4.11
CA LEU A 75 -2.58 -11.92 -5.48
C LEU A 75 -1.51 -12.45 -6.43
N ASN A 76 -1.94 -12.84 -7.64
CA ASN A 76 -1.05 -13.17 -8.75
C ASN A 76 -0.30 -11.92 -9.22
N LEU A 77 1.00 -12.03 -9.47
CA LEU A 77 1.85 -10.94 -9.98
C LEU A 77 1.36 -10.40 -11.35
N ASN A 78 0.70 -11.23 -12.16
CA ASN A 78 0.11 -10.80 -13.44
C ASN A 78 -1.03 -9.77 -13.27
N HIS A 79 -1.67 -9.71 -12.09
CA HIS A 79 -2.77 -8.78 -11.82
C HIS A 79 -2.29 -7.43 -11.29
N ILE A 80 -1.02 -7.10 -11.55
CA ILE A 80 -0.34 -5.92 -11.04
C ILE A 80 0.26 -5.13 -12.21
N MET A 81 0.00 -3.83 -12.24
CA MET A 81 0.75 -2.89 -13.06
C MET A 81 1.88 -2.28 -12.23
N PRO A 82 3.16 -2.58 -12.51
CA PRO A 82 4.28 -1.97 -11.82
C PRO A 82 4.42 -0.51 -12.25
N THR A 83 4.65 0.39 -11.29
CA THR A 83 4.89 1.81 -11.58
C THR A 83 6.35 2.18 -11.40
N ARG A 84 6.78 3.31 -12.00
CA ARG A 84 8.13 3.87 -11.82
C ARG A 84 8.47 4.12 -10.35
N TYR A 85 7.47 4.48 -9.54
CA TYR A 85 7.65 4.94 -8.18
C TYR A 85 8.04 3.82 -7.21
N ARG A 86 8.92 4.15 -6.27
CA ARG A 86 9.32 3.29 -5.16
C ARG A 86 9.10 4.02 -3.85
N LEU A 87 8.79 3.24 -2.83
CA LEU A 87 8.74 3.71 -1.46
C LEU A 87 10.16 3.85 -0.90
N GLU A 88 10.34 4.77 0.04
CA GLU A 88 11.58 4.88 0.79
C GLU A 88 11.82 3.62 1.63
N GLU A 89 13.09 3.19 1.71
CA GLU A 89 13.54 1.99 2.42
C GLU A 89 13.09 1.99 3.90
N SER A 90 13.19 3.15 4.57
CA SER A 90 12.78 3.34 5.97
C SER A 90 11.30 3.00 6.17
N THR A 91 10.45 3.57 5.32
CA THR A 91 8.99 3.37 5.38
C THR A 91 8.62 1.94 4.98
N LEU A 92 9.35 1.34 4.04
CA LEU A 92 9.14 -0.05 3.64
C LEU A 92 9.41 -1.03 4.79
N LYS A 93 10.56 -0.89 5.48
CA LYS A 93 10.92 -1.73 6.62
C LYS A 93 9.83 -1.68 7.68
N GLU A 94 9.41 -0.47 8.06
CA GLU A 94 8.32 -0.28 9.01
C GLU A 94 7.00 -0.98 8.61
N VAL A 95 6.59 -0.90 7.35
CA VAL A 95 5.37 -1.58 6.87
C VAL A 95 5.58 -3.09 6.89
N ARG A 96 6.76 -3.56 6.49
CA ARG A 96 7.12 -4.98 6.45
C ARG A 96 7.16 -5.59 7.85
N ASP A 97 7.80 -4.95 8.82
CA ASP A 97 7.87 -5.41 10.20
C ASP A 97 6.48 -5.57 10.81
N ARG A 98 5.55 -4.65 10.51
CA ARG A 98 4.15 -4.73 10.97
C ARG A 98 3.39 -5.90 10.36
N ILE A 99 3.83 -6.40 9.20
CA ILE A 99 3.24 -7.55 8.51
C ILE A 99 3.91 -8.84 8.96
N GLU A 100 5.23 -8.90 9.03
CA GLU A 100 5.99 -10.09 9.41
C GLU A 100 5.79 -10.50 10.87
N ARG A 101 5.49 -9.54 11.77
CA ARG A 101 5.01 -9.84 13.14
C ARG A 101 3.78 -10.75 13.16
N VAL A 102 3.01 -10.80 12.07
CA VAL A 102 1.83 -11.65 11.92
C VAL A 102 2.18 -12.73 10.91
N LYS A 103 2.34 -13.98 11.40
CA LYS A 103 2.70 -15.13 10.54
C LYS A 103 1.72 -15.26 9.38
N GLU A 104 2.17 -15.78 8.23
CA GLU A 104 1.32 -15.96 7.04
C GLU A 104 0.06 -16.81 7.33
N SER A 105 0.14 -17.76 8.28
CA SER A 105 -0.99 -18.55 8.78
C SER A 105 -2.06 -17.70 9.48
N GLU A 106 -1.66 -16.62 10.15
CA GLU A 106 -2.55 -15.73 10.90
C GLU A 106 -3.27 -14.71 10.02
N LEU A 107 -2.79 -14.47 8.80
CA LEU A 107 -3.48 -13.66 7.80
C LEU A 107 -4.79 -14.32 7.32
N LYS A 108 -4.94 -15.64 7.53
CA LYS A 108 -6.20 -16.37 7.28
C LYS A 108 -7.25 -16.06 8.36
N ASN A 109 -6.82 -15.77 9.60
CA ASN A 109 -7.74 -15.39 10.68
C ASN A 109 -8.28 -13.96 10.46
N VAL A 110 -9.61 -13.84 10.51
CA VAL A 110 -10.34 -12.59 10.25
C VAL A 110 -10.04 -11.51 11.30
N GLU A 111 -9.86 -11.88 12.57
CA GLU A 111 -9.68 -10.95 13.68
C GLU A 111 -8.31 -10.29 13.64
N LYS A 112 -7.24 -11.10 13.57
CA LYS A 112 -5.87 -10.62 13.41
C LYS A 112 -5.72 -9.74 12.16
N ARG A 113 -6.40 -10.09 11.06
CA ARG A 113 -6.41 -9.27 9.85
C ARG A 113 -7.12 -7.93 10.04
N LYS A 114 -8.16 -7.85 10.88
CA LYS A 114 -8.82 -6.57 11.22
C LYS A 114 -7.88 -5.69 12.05
N GLU A 115 -7.17 -6.25 13.02
CA GLU A 115 -6.20 -5.53 13.84
C GLU A 115 -5.02 -5.00 13.03
N LEU A 116 -4.45 -5.84 12.15
CA LEU A 116 -3.37 -5.45 11.26
C LEU A 116 -3.79 -4.28 10.36
N ARG A 117 -5.02 -4.31 9.82
CA ARG A 117 -5.58 -3.17 9.06
C ARG A 117 -5.74 -1.91 9.90
N LYS A 118 -6.11 -2.02 11.18
CA LYS A 118 -6.20 -0.86 12.10
C LYS A 118 -4.82 -0.25 12.33
N ASN A 119 -3.81 -1.08 12.57
CA ASN A 119 -2.43 -0.64 12.80
C ASN A 119 -1.83 0.02 11.55
N LEU A 120 -1.95 -0.62 10.39
CA LEU A 120 -1.50 -0.03 9.11
C LEU A 120 -2.25 1.26 8.78
N ARG A 121 -3.55 1.34 9.09
CA ARG A 121 -4.32 2.56 8.89
C ARG A 121 -3.78 3.73 9.73
N LYS A 122 -3.46 3.50 11.00
CA LYS A 122 -2.90 4.54 11.88
C LYS A 122 -1.57 5.04 11.31
N TYR A 123 -0.67 4.11 11.02
CA TYR A 123 0.66 4.42 10.49
C TYR A 123 0.62 5.18 9.14
N LEU A 124 -0.16 4.69 8.17
CA LEU A 124 -0.26 5.35 6.86
C LEU A 124 -0.97 6.71 6.95
N ALA A 125 -1.87 6.91 7.93
CA ALA A 125 -2.49 8.20 8.17
C ALA A 125 -1.52 9.21 8.79
N GLU A 126 -0.61 8.77 9.66
CA GLU A 126 0.47 9.60 10.20
C GLU A 126 1.45 9.99 9.08
N LYS A 127 1.92 9.02 8.29
CA LYS A 127 2.80 9.30 7.14
C LYS A 127 2.16 10.24 6.13
N TYR A 128 0.84 10.16 5.89
CA TYR A 128 0.16 11.10 5.01
C TYR A 128 0.22 12.55 5.51
N ARG A 129 0.18 12.76 6.84
CA ARG A 129 0.26 14.10 7.43
C ARG A 129 1.65 14.70 7.36
N THR A 130 2.69 13.87 7.38
CA THR A 130 4.09 14.30 7.34
C THR A 130 4.70 14.25 5.93
N LEU A 131 3.87 14.12 4.89
CA LEU A 131 4.35 14.05 3.50
C LEU A 131 5.11 15.32 3.11
N PRO A 132 6.32 15.20 2.54
CA PRO A 132 7.06 16.35 2.06
C PRO A 132 6.35 17.01 0.86
N ALA A 133 6.42 18.34 0.80
CA ALA A 133 6.09 19.10 -0.40
C ALA A 133 7.24 18.94 -1.40
N GLY A 134 6.97 18.49 -2.63
CA GLY A 134 8.00 18.24 -3.64
C GLY A 134 7.46 17.55 -4.89
N SER A 135 8.29 17.52 -5.94
CA SER A 135 8.00 16.85 -7.20
C SER A 135 8.13 15.33 -7.05
N LEU A 136 7.37 14.53 -7.81
CA LEU A 136 7.50 13.06 -7.79
C LEU A 136 8.85 12.55 -8.32
N ALA A 137 9.72 13.45 -8.82
CA ALA A 137 11.12 13.15 -9.10
C ALA A 137 11.90 12.75 -7.82
N ASP A 138 11.57 13.39 -6.69
CA ASP A 138 12.25 13.14 -5.42
C ASP A 138 11.77 11.83 -4.79
N LYS A 139 12.70 10.94 -4.43
CA LYS A 139 12.38 9.63 -3.81
C LYS A 139 11.44 9.76 -2.61
N LYS A 140 11.61 10.79 -1.79
CA LYS A 140 10.75 11.08 -0.62
C LYS A 140 9.32 11.47 -1.02
N ALA A 141 9.16 12.19 -2.12
CA ALA A 141 7.87 12.66 -2.63
C ALA A 141 7.13 11.60 -3.47
N GLN A 142 7.80 10.53 -3.90
CA GLN A 142 7.16 9.40 -4.61
C GLN A 142 6.06 8.73 -3.77
N SER A 143 6.17 8.78 -2.44
CA SER A 143 5.13 8.34 -1.51
C SER A 143 3.76 9.02 -1.74
N ARG A 144 3.74 10.25 -2.29
CA ARG A 144 2.50 10.96 -2.66
C ARG A 144 1.70 10.22 -3.72
N PHE A 145 2.36 9.48 -4.61
CA PHE A 145 1.68 8.67 -5.62
C PHE A 145 0.73 7.67 -4.97
N LEU A 146 1.11 7.06 -3.85
CA LEU A 146 0.28 6.07 -3.14
C LEU A 146 -1.04 6.67 -2.65
N PHE A 147 -1.04 7.93 -2.19
CA PHE A 147 -2.20 8.57 -1.59
C PHE A 147 -3.11 9.29 -2.58
N SER A 148 -2.67 9.51 -3.82
CA SER A 148 -3.53 10.11 -4.85
C SER A 148 -4.46 9.08 -5.48
N LYS A 149 -5.74 9.43 -5.61
CA LYS A 149 -6.75 8.59 -6.27
C LYS A 149 -6.47 8.55 -7.77
N LEU A 150 -6.33 7.35 -8.33
CA LEU A 150 -6.30 7.14 -9.78
C LEU A 150 -7.70 7.39 -10.36
N ARG A 151 -7.78 8.13 -11.47
CA ARG A 151 -8.99 8.32 -12.25
C ARG A 151 -8.80 7.52 -13.54
N PHE A 152 -9.80 6.72 -13.88
CA PHE A 152 -9.93 5.94 -15.09
C PHE A 152 -11.07 6.54 -15.91
#